data_AF-A0A845UGV2-F1
#
_entry.id   AF-A0A845UGV2-F1
#
_cell.length_a   1.000
_cell.length_b   1.000
_cell.length_c   1.000
_cell.angle_alpha   90.00
_cell.angle_beta   90.00
_cell.angle_gamma   90.00
#
_symmetry.space_group_name_H-M   'P 1'
#
loop_
_entity.id
_entity.type
_entity.pdbx_description
1 polymer ?
#
loop_
_entity_poly.entity_id
_entity_poly.type
_entity_poly.pdbx_seq_one_letter_code
_entity_poly.pdbx_strand_id
1 'polypeptide(L)'
;MTEHAVALRAHLPLALGEWPVDAGARSALMADNLALLRALLVMDAPVVINEEEGHEGLSNLETKIDLLLLLVSAGIKGLGPLPPSYPCILGSGDLYWDCSDPGMCPDADAEACVALFLRPRIAMPLLLPGSMRPPSGVPASASGAIRCHLHFCLDSPVQESLDRLIFRHHRRAVARSRNQHYPLDE
;
A
#
# COMPACT_ATOMS: atom_id res chain seq x y z
N MET A 1 -17.20 0.21 16.06
CA MET A 1 -16.38 -0.95 15.61
C MET A 1 -16.64 -1.14 14.13
N THR A 2 -15.84 -0.54 13.27
CA THR A 2 -15.84 -0.89 11.84
C THR A 2 -14.55 -1.66 11.59
N GLU A 3 -14.58 -2.92 12.01
CA GLU A 3 -13.67 -3.93 11.48
C GLU A 3 -13.77 -3.83 9.96
N HIS A 4 -12.71 -3.36 9.31
CA HIS A 4 -12.70 -3.34 7.86
C HIS A 4 -12.72 -4.80 7.40
N ALA A 5 -13.87 -5.24 6.88
CA ALA A 5 -14.09 -6.62 6.43
C ALA A 5 -13.07 -7.05 5.36
N VAL A 6 -12.47 -6.07 4.65
CA VAL A 6 -11.39 -6.26 3.70
C VAL A 6 -10.24 -5.30 4.07
N ALA A 7 -9.12 -5.86 4.52
CA ALA A 7 -7.91 -5.10 4.85
C ALA A 7 -6.65 -5.92 4.55
N LEU A 8 -5.60 -5.23 4.13
CA LEU A 8 -4.26 -5.80 3.98
C LEU A 8 -3.53 -5.70 5.33
N ARG A 9 -3.20 -6.85 5.91
CA ARG A 9 -2.42 -6.96 7.14
C ARG A 9 -1.02 -7.49 6.81
N ALA A 10 0.00 -6.69 7.09
CA ALA A 10 1.39 -7.03 6.77
C ALA A 10 2.37 -6.23 7.64
N HIS A 11 3.62 -6.71 7.76
CA HIS A 11 4.71 -5.87 8.24
C HIS A 11 5.30 -5.11 7.05
N LEU A 12 5.17 -3.80 7.04
CA LEU A 12 5.54 -2.96 5.90
C LEU A 12 6.54 -1.88 6.32
N PRO A 13 7.58 -1.61 5.50
CA PRO A 13 8.42 -0.44 5.68
C PRO A 13 7.58 0.83 5.51
N LEU A 14 7.69 1.74 6.47
CA LEU A 14 6.91 2.97 6.52
C LEU A 14 7.78 4.13 7.02
N ALA A 15 7.66 5.28 6.35
CA ALA A 15 8.24 6.55 6.78
C ALA A 15 7.22 7.67 6.69
N LEU A 16 7.47 8.77 7.40
CA LEU A 16 6.79 10.03 7.13
C LEU A 16 7.37 10.64 5.85
N GLY A 17 6.48 11.02 4.93
CA GLY A 17 6.81 11.69 3.68
C GLY A 17 6.53 13.18 3.75
N GLU A 18 6.94 13.89 2.70
CA GLU A 18 6.64 15.31 2.55
C GLU A 18 5.17 15.53 2.19
N TRP A 19 4.54 16.51 2.85
CA TRP A 19 3.19 16.93 2.52
C TRP A 19 3.16 17.67 1.18
N PRO A 20 2.25 17.33 0.25
CA PRO A 20 2.12 18.07 -1.01
C PRO A 20 1.57 19.48 -0.74
N VAL A 21 2.43 20.49 -0.87
CA VAL A 21 2.14 21.89 -0.48
C VAL A 21 1.14 22.58 -1.41
N ASP A 22 1.07 22.17 -2.68
CA ASP A 22 0.19 22.75 -3.68
C ASP A 22 -0.56 21.71 -4.54
N ALA A 23 -1.54 22.19 -5.31
CA ALA A 23 -2.40 21.35 -6.14
C ALA A 23 -1.64 20.64 -7.28
N GLY A 24 -0.57 21.25 -7.81
CA GLY A 24 0.27 20.65 -8.85
C GLY A 24 1.09 19.49 -8.30
N ALA A 25 1.72 19.68 -7.14
CA ALA A 25 2.44 18.65 -6.40
C ALA A 25 1.50 17.48 -6.02
N ARG A 26 0.28 17.79 -5.56
CA ARG A 26 -0.73 16.77 -5.27
C ARG A 26 -1.13 15.98 -6.52
N SER A 27 -1.35 16.65 -7.65
CA SER A 27 -1.72 15.99 -8.90
C SER A 27 -0.62 15.06 -9.42
N ALA A 28 0.64 15.51 -9.39
CA ALA A 28 1.79 14.68 -9.75
C ALA A 28 1.91 13.45 -8.83
N LEU A 29 1.77 13.65 -7.51
CA LEU A 29 1.78 12.56 -6.54
C LEU A 29 0.68 11.53 -6.80
N MET A 30 -0.54 11.97 -7.14
CA MET A 30 -1.63 11.06 -7.48
C MET A 30 -1.38 10.28 -8.77
N ALA A 31 -0.75 10.91 -9.77
CA ALA A 31 -0.35 10.24 -11.01
C ALA A 31 0.72 9.17 -10.74
N ASP A 32 1.73 9.48 -9.93
CA ASP A 32 2.79 8.55 -9.55
C ASP A 32 2.24 7.37 -8.74
N ASN A 33 1.37 7.64 -7.77
CA ASN A 33 0.66 6.61 -7.01
C ASN A 33 -0.16 5.69 -7.92
N LEU A 34 -0.91 6.27 -8.87
CA LEU A 34 -1.73 5.50 -9.80
C LEU A 34 -0.86 4.58 -10.67
N ALA A 35 0.25 5.10 -11.20
CA ALA A 35 1.20 4.33 -12.00
C ALA A 35 1.76 3.14 -11.19
N LEU A 36 2.19 3.39 -9.95
CA LEU A 36 2.68 2.35 -9.04
C LEU A 36 1.62 1.29 -8.73
N LEU A 37 0.38 1.69 -8.42
CA LEU A 37 -0.69 0.75 -8.09
C LEU A 37 -1.08 -0.13 -9.30
N ARG A 38 -1.17 0.47 -10.49
CA ARG A 38 -1.40 -0.28 -11.74
C ARG A 38 -0.28 -1.28 -12.00
N ALA A 39 0.96 -0.83 -11.82
CA ALA A 39 2.13 -1.67 -11.91
C ALA A 39 2.06 -2.89 -10.98
N LEU A 40 1.75 -2.66 -9.70
CA LEU A 40 1.58 -3.73 -8.71
C LEU A 40 0.45 -4.69 -9.09
N LEU A 41 -0.68 -4.17 -9.58
CA LEU A 41 -1.80 -5.00 -10.05
C LEU A 41 -1.41 -5.87 -11.25
N VAL A 42 -0.64 -5.36 -12.21
CA VAL A 42 -0.15 -6.17 -13.34
C VAL A 42 0.84 -7.23 -12.87
N MET A 43 1.76 -6.89 -11.97
CA MET A 43 2.71 -7.85 -11.40
C MET A 43 2.04 -8.95 -10.54
N ASP A 44 0.89 -8.66 -9.95
CA ASP A 44 0.09 -9.64 -9.21
C ASP A 44 -0.93 -10.39 -10.06
N ALA A 45 -1.02 -10.10 -11.36
CA ALA A 45 -1.85 -10.87 -12.26
C ALA A 45 -1.30 -12.31 -12.41
N PRO A 46 -2.15 -13.34 -12.34
CA PRO A 46 -1.72 -14.68 -12.71
C PRO A 46 -1.29 -14.65 -14.18
N VAL A 47 -0.13 -15.23 -14.49
CA VAL A 47 0.28 -15.43 -15.88
C VAL A 47 -0.67 -16.48 -16.46
N VAL A 48 -1.74 -16.02 -17.10
CA VAL A 48 -2.60 -16.88 -17.92
C VAL A 48 -1.83 -17.11 -19.21
N ILE A 49 -1.23 -18.28 -19.34
CA ILE A 49 -0.65 -18.72 -20.61
C ILE A 49 -1.81 -19.26 -21.44
N ASN A 50 -2.59 -18.37 -22.05
CA ASN A 50 -3.52 -18.74 -23.11
C ASN A 50 -2.91 -18.27 -24.44
N GLU A 51 -2.78 -19.20 -25.38
CA GLU A 51 -2.01 -19.07 -26.61
C GLU A 51 -2.69 -18.19 -27.70
N GLU A 52 -3.79 -17.46 -27.40
CA GLU A 52 -4.64 -16.84 -28.44
C GLU A 52 -4.68 -15.29 -28.50
N GLU A 53 -4.00 -14.54 -27.63
CA GLU A 53 -4.24 -13.07 -27.51
C GLU A 53 -3.04 -12.19 -27.88
N GLY A 54 -2.82 -12.00 -29.19
CA GLY A 54 -1.77 -11.12 -29.71
C GLY A 54 -1.92 -9.62 -29.37
N HIS A 55 -3.10 -9.16 -28.92
CA HIS A 55 -3.36 -7.77 -28.56
C HIS A 55 -3.22 -7.47 -27.05
N GLU A 56 -3.59 -8.41 -26.17
CA GLU A 56 -3.44 -8.24 -24.71
C GLU A 56 -1.98 -8.35 -24.27
N GLY A 57 -1.19 -9.15 -24.97
CA GLY A 57 0.25 -9.27 -24.75
C GLY A 57 0.99 -7.94 -24.94
N LEU A 58 0.56 -7.11 -25.90
CA LEU A 58 1.20 -5.84 -26.22
C LEU A 58 0.90 -4.76 -25.17
N SER A 59 -0.36 -4.67 -24.72
CA SER A 59 -0.77 -3.73 -23.65
C SER A 59 -0.12 -4.07 -22.30
N ASN A 60 -0.03 -5.36 -21.98
CA ASN A 60 0.71 -5.82 -20.80
C ASN A 60 2.21 -5.55 -20.91
N LEU A 61 2.78 -5.65 -22.12
CA LEU A 61 4.19 -5.34 -22.36
C LEU A 61 4.47 -3.85 -22.23
N GLU A 62 3.62 -3.00 -22.79
CA GLU A 62 3.69 -1.53 -22.66
C GLU A 62 3.64 -1.10 -21.19
N THR A 63 2.68 -1.66 -20.42
CA THR A 63 2.59 -1.40 -18.98
C THR A 63 3.83 -1.88 -18.21
N LYS A 64 4.42 -3.02 -18.60
CA LYS A 64 5.68 -3.51 -18.00
C LYS A 64 6.87 -2.62 -18.35
N ILE A 65 6.91 -2.05 -19.55
CA ILE A 65 7.97 -1.12 -19.99
C ILE A 65 7.86 0.21 -19.24
N ASP A 66 6.65 0.79 -19.14
CA ASP A 66 6.42 2.00 -18.36
C ASP A 66 6.78 1.81 -16.89
N LEU A 67 6.45 0.64 -16.33
CA LEU A 67 6.81 0.22 -14.99
C LEU A 67 8.34 0.09 -14.83
N LEU A 68 9.04 -0.53 -15.78
CA LEU A 68 10.50 -0.61 -15.76
C LEU A 68 11.14 0.79 -15.81
N LEU A 69 10.61 1.69 -16.65
CA LEU A 69 11.09 3.07 -16.75
C LEU A 69 10.84 3.86 -15.48
N LEU A 70 9.68 3.70 -14.84
CA LEU A 70 9.36 4.30 -13.56
C LEU A 70 10.27 3.78 -12.44
N LEU A 71 10.48 2.46 -12.37
CA LEU A 71 11.36 1.84 -11.38
C LEU A 71 12.83 2.22 -11.56
N VAL A 72 13.30 2.34 -12.80
CA VAL A 72 14.66 2.83 -13.11
C VAL A 72 14.79 4.30 -12.75
N SER A 73 13.80 5.13 -13.10
CA SER A 73 13.77 6.55 -12.75
C SER A 73 13.75 6.78 -11.24
N ALA A 74 13.00 5.96 -10.49
CA ALA A 74 12.97 5.98 -9.02
C ALA A 74 14.27 5.43 -8.41
N GLY A 75 14.84 4.38 -8.98
CA GLY A 75 16.12 3.79 -8.55
C GLY A 75 17.31 4.75 -8.73
N ILE A 76 17.28 5.59 -9.76
CA ILE A 76 18.27 6.65 -9.99
C ILE A 76 18.11 7.79 -8.95
N LYS A 77 16.91 7.98 -8.39
CA LYS A 77 16.59 9.13 -7.52
C LYS A 77 16.72 8.86 -6.01
N GLY A 78 16.81 7.62 -5.52
CA GLY A 78 16.78 7.41 -4.06
C GLY A 78 17.06 5.99 -3.55
N LEU A 79 18.25 5.45 -3.76
CA LEU A 79 18.74 4.26 -3.04
C LEU A 79 19.21 4.61 -1.62
N GLY A 80 18.33 5.25 -0.83
CA GLY A 80 18.48 5.29 0.63
C GLY A 80 18.17 3.92 1.24
N PRO A 81 18.61 3.64 2.47
CA PRO A 81 18.15 2.45 3.19
C PRO A 81 16.62 2.45 3.31
N LEU A 82 15.98 1.29 3.17
CA LEU A 82 14.54 1.16 3.43
C LEU A 82 14.25 1.59 4.88
N PRO A 83 13.11 2.25 5.14
CA PRO A 83 12.74 2.64 6.49
C PRO A 83 12.41 1.41 7.36
N PRO A 84 12.30 1.59 8.69
CA PRO A 84 11.87 0.52 9.58
C PRO A 84 10.51 -0.06 9.19
N SER A 85 10.34 -1.35 9.45
CA SER A 85 9.08 -2.07 9.18
C SER A 85 8.20 -2.09 10.41
N TYR A 86 6.91 -1.77 10.23
CA TYR A 86 5.90 -1.75 11.29
C TYR A 86 4.77 -2.73 10.99
N PRO A 87 4.10 -3.30 12.00
CA PRO A 87 2.84 -4.01 11.81
C PRO A 87 1.78 -3.02 11.32
N CYS A 88 1.27 -3.23 10.11
CA CYS A 88 0.34 -2.32 9.45
C CYS A 88 -0.99 -3.01 9.11
N ILE A 89 -2.07 -2.25 9.19
CA ILE A 89 -3.41 -2.59 8.69
C ILE A 89 -3.81 -1.50 7.70
N LEU A 90 -3.79 -1.84 6.40
CA LEU A 90 -4.20 -0.95 5.32
C LEU A 90 -5.62 -1.31 4.86
N GLY A 91 -6.54 -0.39 5.13
CA GLY A 91 -7.93 -0.42 4.68
C GLY A 91 -8.16 0.43 3.43
N SER A 92 -9.44 0.56 3.05
CA SER A 92 -9.84 1.35 1.89
C SER A 92 -9.53 2.83 2.06
N GLY A 93 -9.84 3.44 3.21
CA GLY A 93 -9.56 4.87 3.48
C GLY A 93 -8.64 5.13 4.67
N ASP A 94 -8.23 4.07 5.37
CA ASP A 94 -7.53 4.18 6.65
C ASP A 94 -6.26 3.33 6.65
N LEU A 95 -5.20 3.87 7.25
CA LEU A 95 -3.98 3.15 7.55
C LEU A 95 -3.74 3.19 9.06
N TYR A 96 -3.51 2.01 9.64
CA TYR A 96 -3.11 1.85 11.03
C TYR A 96 -1.73 1.22 11.10
N TRP A 97 -0.88 1.71 12.01
CA TRP A 97 0.39 1.07 12.31
C TRP A 97 0.72 1.18 13.79
N ASP A 98 1.45 0.19 14.31
CA ASP A 98 1.93 0.20 15.69
C ASP A 98 3.41 0.56 15.71
N CYS A 99 3.79 1.62 16.41
CA CYS A 99 5.19 2.05 16.56
C CYS A 99 5.54 2.35 18.02
N SER A 100 6.80 2.15 18.37
CA SER A 100 7.33 2.54 19.69
C SER A 100 7.97 3.93 19.68
N ASP A 101 8.22 4.48 18.49
CA ASP A 101 8.79 5.81 18.30
C ASP A 101 7.67 6.86 18.23
N PRO A 102 7.59 7.82 19.17
CA PRO A 102 6.59 8.89 19.12
C PRO A 102 6.80 9.84 17.92
N GLY A 103 8.00 9.95 17.36
CA GLY A 103 8.25 10.75 16.16
C GLY A 103 7.55 10.21 14.91
N MET A 104 7.13 8.94 14.94
CA MET A 104 6.35 8.30 13.88
C MET A 104 4.83 8.46 14.05
N CYS A 105 4.40 9.15 15.11
CA CYS A 105 3.00 9.48 15.37
C CYS A 105 2.84 11.01 15.40
N PRO A 106 2.58 11.66 14.24
CA PRO A 106 2.25 13.08 14.25
C PRO A 106 1.02 13.36 15.12
N ASP A 107 0.88 14.61 15.55
CA ASP A 107 -0.20 15.03 16.44
C ASP A 107 -1.58 14.68 15.86
N ALA A 108 -2.55 14.42 16.75
CA ALA A 108 -3.93 14.19 16.33
C ALA A 108 -4.45 15.39 15.51
N ASP A 109 -5.21 15.09 14.45
CA ASP A 109 -5.74 16.05 13.48
C ASP A 109 -4.69 16.79 12.64
N ALA A 110 -3.40 16.47 12.75
CA ALA A 110 -2.37 17.00 11.86
C ALA A 110 -2.46 16.42 10.45
N GLU A 111 -2.15 17.25 9.45
CA GLU A 111 -1.93 16.80 8.08
C GLU A 111 -0.60 16.05 7.99
N ALA A 112 -0.63 14.83 7.45
CA ALA A 112 0.53 13.97 7.35
C ALA A 112 0.53 13.22 6.02
N CYS A 113 1.71 13.06 5.44
CA CYS A 113 1.92 12.19 4.29
C CYS A 113 2.70 10.97 4.76
N VAL A 114 2.19 9.76 4.50
CA VAL A 114 2.87 8.52 4.85
C VAL A 114 3.40 7.85 3.60
N ALA A 115 4.70 7.53 3.61
CA ALA A 115 5.36 6.75 2.57
C ALA A 115 5.33 5.27 2.92
N LEU A 116 4.51 4.49 2.22
CA LEU A 116 4.30 3.06 2.47
C LEU A 116 4.92 2.20 1.36
N PHE A 117 5.85 1.32 1.71
CA PHE A 117 6.53 0.45 0.76
C PHE A 117 5.80 -0.89 0.66
N LEU A 118 4.91 -1.04 -0.34
CA LEU A 118 4.09 -2.24 -0.51
C LEU A 118 4.88 -3.49 -0.93
N ARG A 119 6.07 -3.32 -1.52
CA ARG A 119 6.96 -4.43 -1.88
C ARG A 119 8.41 -4.12 -1.54
N PRO A 120 9.09 -4.95 -0.73
CA PRO A 120 10.50 -4.72 -0.36
C PRO A 120 11.48 -4.68 -1.53
N ARG A 121 11.12 -5.29 -2.68
CA ARG A 121 11.96 -5.31 -3.89
C ARG A 121 11.76 -4.08 -4.79
N ILE A 122 10.82 -3.21 -4.46
CA ILE A 122 10.51 -1.99 -5.19
C ILE A 122 10.80 -0.83 -4.25
N ALA A 123 11.85 -0.06 -4.53
CA ALA A 123 12.25 1.10 -3.74
C ALA A 123 11.36 2.33 -4.00
N MET A 124 10.09 2.13 -4.38
CA MET A 124 9.13 3.18 -4.64
C MET A 124 7.98 3.08 -3.63
N PRO A 125 7.79 4.10 -2.77
CA PRO A 125 6.68 4.12 -1.83
C PRO A 125 5.37 4.53 -2.51
N LEU A 126 4.26 4.03 -1.97
CA LEU A 126 2.95 4.64 -2.13
C LEU A 126 2.84 5.80 -1.13
N LEU A 127 2.61 7.02 -1.60
CA LEU A 127 2.49 8.20 -0.75
C LEU A 127 1.02 8.44 -0.39
N LEU A 128 0.70 8.46 0.90
CA LEU A 128 -0.66 8.57 1.42
C LEU A 128 -0.82 9.90 2.16
N PRO A 129 -1.23 10.99 1.48
CA PRO A 129 -1.58 12.23 2.15
C PRO A 129 -2.92 12.07 2.87
N GLY A 130 -2.97 12.44 4.15
CA GLY A 130 -4.16 12.34 4.98
C GLY A 130 -4.12 13.20 6.23
N SER A 131 -5.12 12.97 7.08
CA SER A 131 -5.20 13.55 8.41
C SER A 131 -4.99 12.47 9.46
N MET A 132 -4.15 12.75 10.45
CA MET A 132 -4.02 11.90 11.62
C MET A 132 -5.32 11.94 12.41
N ARG A 133 -5.80 10.78 12.83
CA ARG A 133 -7.00 10.68 13.66
C ARG A 133 -6.62 10.25 15.06
N PRO A 134 -7.36 10.72 16.09
CA PRO A 134 -7.16 10.21 17.44
C PRO A 134 -7.43 8.70 17.44
N PRO A 135 -6.59 7.90 18.13
CA PRO A 135 -6.74 6.45 18.17
C PRO A 135 -8.07 6.08 18.84
N SER A 136 -9.12 5.96 18.03
CA SER A 136 -10.50 5.82 18.51
C SER A 136 -10.95 4.38 18.28
N GLY A 137 -11.00 3.59 19.35
CA GLY A 137 -11.73 2.31 19.35
C GLY A 137 -10.95 1.07 18.89
N VAL A 138 -9.62 1.12 18.80
CA VAL A 138 -8.78 -0.08 18.70
C VAL A 138 -7.85 -0.11 19.90
N PRO A 139 -7.86 -1.17 20.75
CA PRO A 139 -7.03 -1.19 21.96
C PRO A 139 -5.56 -0.97 21.59
N ALA A 140 -4.86 -0.17 22.42
CA ALA A 140 -3.41 -0.05 22.34
C ALA A 140 -2.79 -1.44 22.25
N SER A 141 -1.74 -1.58 21.43
CA SER A 141 -1.03 -2.84 21.33
C SER A 141 -0.64 -3.30 22.73
N ALA A 142 -0.86 -4.58 23.06
CA ALA A 142 -0.57 -5.17 24.36
C ALA A 142 0.90 -5.01 24.80
N SER A 143 1.77 -4.56 23.89
CA SER A 143 3.21 -4.37 24.06
C SER A 143 3.65 -2.94 24.38
N GLY A 144 2.73 -2.02 24.72
CA GLY A 144 3.10 -0.62 25.03
C GLY A 144 3.47 0.22 23.80
N ALA A 145 3.18 -0.27 22.60
CA ALA A 145 3.36 0.48 21.36
C ALA A 145 2.19 1.45 21.14
N ILE A 146 2.51 2.61 20.54
CA ILE A 146 1.55 3.63 20.13
C ILE A 146 0.89 3.16 18.84
N ARG A 147 -0.45 3.11 18.84
CA ARG A 147 -1.22 2.84 17.63
C ARG A 147 -1.53 4.17 16.93
N CYS A 148 -1.00 4.32 15.73
CA CYS A 148 -1.25 5.46 14.87
C CYS A 148 -2.41 5.17 13.92
N HIS A 149 -3.16 6.22 13.55
CA HIS A 149 -4.26 6.14 12.59
C HIS A 149 -4.19 7.33 11.64
N LEU A 150 -4.01 7.04 10.35
CA LEU A 150 -4.11 7.99 9.27
C LEU A 150 -5.39 7.73 8.48
N HIS A 151 -6.23 8.75 8.34
CA HIS A 151 -7.30 8.78 7.36
C HIS A 151 -6.81 9.50 6.11
N PHE A 152 -6.53 8.75 5.04
CA PHE A 152 -5.95 9.30 3.82
C PHE A 152 -7.01 9.80 2.84
N CYS A 153 -6.64 10.78 2.02
CA CYS A 153 -7.51 11.39 1.03
C CYS A 153 -6.86 11.27 -0.36
N LEU A 154 -7.34 10.30 -1.13
CA LEU A 154 -6.85 9.99 -2.47
C LEU A 154 -7.88 10.39 -3.53
N ASP A 155 -7.40 10.67 -4.73
CA ASP A 155 -8.27 10.89 -5.87
C ASP A 155 -8.92 9.56 -6.31
N SER A 156 -10.15 9.62 -6.81
CA SER A 156 -10.97 8.45 -7.13
C SER A 156 -10.25 7.34 -7.93
N PRO A 157 -9.47 7.64 -8.99
CA PRO A 157 -8.76 6.59 -9.74
C PRO A 157 -7.68 5.85 -8.92
N VAL A 158 -7.02 6.58 -8.01
CA VAL A 158 -5.99 6.03 -7.11
C VAL A 158 -6.67 5.15 -6.05
N GLN A 159 -7.75 5.66 -5.47
CA GLN A 159 -8.58 4.97 -4.49
C GLN A 159 -9.09 3.62 -5.05
N GLU A 160 -9.68 3.63 -6.25
CA GLU A 160 -10.18 2.42 -6.89
C GLU A 160 -9.06 1.39 -7.14
N SER A 161 -7.89 1.85 -7.56
CA SER A 161 -6.73 0.98 -7.81
C SER A 161 -6.20 0.37 -6.51
N LEU A 162 -6.19 1.15 -5.41
CA LEU A 162 -5.82 0.68 -4.09
C LEU A 162 -6.81 -0.36 -3.56
N ASP A 163 -8.11 -0.11 -3.69
CA ASP A 163 -9.16 -1.05 -3.27
C ASP A 163 -9.06 -2.38 -4.01
N ARG A 164 -8.83 -2.35 -5.33
CA ARG A 164 -8.58 -3.56 -6.14
C ARG A 164 -7.37 -4.35 -5.64
N LEU A 165 -6.29 -3.65 -5.27
CA LEU A 165 -5.07 -4.28 -4.75
C LEU A 165 -5.33 -4.93 -3.39
N ILE A 166 -5.96 -4.21 -2.45
CA ILE A 166 -6.34 -4.71 -1.12
C ILE A 166 -7.24 -5.93 -1.25
N PHE A 167 -8.29 -5.86 -2.09
CA PHE A 167 -9.22 -6.96 -2.29
C PHE A 167 -8.52 -8.21 -2.86
N ARG A 168 -7.63 -8.03 -3.84
CA ARG A 168 -6.86 -9.13 -4.40
C ARG A 168 -5.97 -9.79 -3.35
N HIS A 169 -5.27 -9.01 -2.53
CA HIS A 169 -4.46 -9.54 -1.45
C HIS A 169 -5.30 -10.28 -0.40
N HIS A 170 -6.43 -9.70 0.00
CA HIS A 170 -7.36 -10.31 0.92
C HIS A 170 -7.85 -11.68 0.41
N ARG A 171 -8.30 -11.74 -0.86
CA ARG A 171 -8.74 -12.99 -1.49
C ARG A 171 -7.65 -14.06 -1.51
N ARG A 172 -6.39 -13.67 -1.75
CA ARG A 172 -5.23 -14.58 -1.69
C ARG A 172 -4.95 -15.07 -0.28
N ALA A 173 -5.05 -14.21 0.72
CA ALA A 173 -4.88 -14.59 2.12
C ALA A 173 -5.92 -15.63 2.55
N VAL A 174 -7.20 -15.41 2.19
CA VAL A 174 -8.30 -16.37 2.44
C VAL A 174 -8.09 -17.71 1.73
N ALA A 175 -7.62 -17.69 0.47
CA ALA A 175 -7.32 -18.93 -0.25
C ALA A 175 -6.19 -19.73 0.41
N ARG A 176 -5.16 -19.05 0.92
CA ARG A 176 -4.03 -19.70 1.63
C ARG A 176 -4.45 -20.30 2.96
N SER A 177 -5.29 -19.61 3.74
CA SER A 177 -5.77 -20.14 5.02
C SER A 177 -6.68 -21.35 4.82
N ARG A 178 -7.49 -21.39 3.75
CA ARG A 178 -8.32 -22.55 3.43
C ARG A 178 -7.51 -23.80 3.06
N ASN A 179 -6.38 -23.65 2.39
CA ASN A 179 -5.50 -24.78 2.05
C ASN A 179 -4.73 -25.35 3.26
N GLN A 180 -4.61 -24.60 4.36
CA GLN A 180 -3.96 -25.08 5.59
C GLN A 180 -4.91 -25.87 6.51
N HIS A 181 -6.23 -25.81 6.29
CA HIS A 181 -7.23 -26.44 7.16
C HIS A 181 -7.78 -27.77 6.61
N TYR A 182 -7.05 -28.45 5.72
CA TYR A 182 -7.33 -29.83 5.35
C TYR A 182 -6.35 -30.75 6.11
N PRO A 183 -6.72 -31.30 7.29
CA PRO A 183 -5.99 -32.41 7.83
C PRO A 183 -6.28 -33.63 6.94
N LEU A 184 -5.21 -34.28 6.50
CA LEU A 184 -5.25 -35.65 6.02
C LEU A 184 -5.55 -36.52 7.24
N ASP A 185 -6.83 -36.85 7.46
CA ASP A 185 -7.21 -38.00 8.27
C ASP A 185 -7.44 -39.17 7.30
N GLU A 186 -6.40 -40.00 7.13
CA GLU A 186 -6.50 -41.42 6.77
C GLU A 186 -6.73 -42.25 8.04
#